data_AF-A0A914PXK1-F1
#
_entry.id   AF-A0A914PXK1-F1
#
_cell.length_a   1.000
_cell.length_b   1.000
_cell.length_c   1.000
_cell.angle_alpha   90.00
_cell.angle_beta   90.00
_cell.angle_gamma   90.00
#
_symmetry.space_group_name_H-M   'P 1'
#
loop_
_entity.id
_entity.type
_entity.pdbx_description
1 polymer ?
#
loop_
_entity_poly.entity_id
_entity_poly.type
_entity_poly.pdbx_seq_one_letter_code
_entity_poly.pdbx_strand_id
1 'polypeptide(L)'
;MKTKNLNFTIVPLCDCNLSDLRFTRLNGADFSRPTALNIASQTLQGIHDVQFNHYFHRDIRSGNFVVGLNDHHHIIYIINFSLSYEYYKRAFRIEKGKMPTACDTPRITPKLPWISCRFQSRAFHLGKEIHRLDDIESWLFLLIDTFDQKALPWKKAKCERIGYEQKERLFMGDYRESLGDLKPYIDIMMKYFEHCRARPGGTVDFPFYGNILEQMAQDWKITGKEPLDWMPDSSGYRN
;
A
#
# COMPACT_ATOMS: atom_id res chain seq x y z
N MET A 1 27.19 -0.85 -36.21
CA MET A 1 26.06 -0.45 -35.35
C MET A 1 26.11 -1.28 -34.06
N LYS A 2 26.51 -0.69 -32.93
CA LYS A 2 26.36 -1.34 -31.62
C LYS A 2 24.92 -1.12 -31.17
N THR A 3 24.09 -2.16 -31.13
CA THR A 3 22.83 -2.11 -30.40
C THR A 3 23.15 -1.76 -28.95
N LYS A 4 22.57 -0.65 -28.45
CA LYS A 4 22.71 -0.24 -27.04
C LYS A 4 22.29 -1.42 -26.17
N ASN A 5 23.09 -1.72 -25.14
CA ASN A 5 22.77 -2.76 -24.15
C ASN A 5 21.40 -2.45 -23.53
N LEU A 6 20.41 -3.30 -23.78
CA LEU A 6 19.10 -3.25 -23.16
C LEU A 6 19.11 -4.15 -21.92
N ASN A 7 18.66 -3.61 -20.79
CA ASN A 7 18.40 -4.40 -19.59
C ASN A 7 16.91 -4.75 -19.59
N PHE A 8 16.58 -6.03 -19.39
CA PHE A 8 15.20 -6.51 -19.28
C PHE A 8 15.08 -7.48 -18.11
N THR A 9 13.88 -7.57 -17.54
CA THR A 9 13.53 -8.51 -16.48
C THR A 9 12.30 -9.29 -16.93
N ILE A 10 12.36 -10.61 -16.86
CA ILE A 10 11.24 -11.50 -17.17
C ILE A 10 10.55 -11.85 -15.85
N VAL A 11 9.25 -11.58 -15.76
CA VAL A 11 8.41 -11.89 -14.60
C VAL A 11 7.17 -12.66 -15.05
N PRO A 12 6.54 -13.44 -14.16
CA PRO A 12 5.25 -14.06 -14.44
C PRO A 12 4.21 -13.02 -14.87
N LEU A 13 3.40 -13.38 -15.87
CA LEU A 13 2.28 -12.54 -16.31
C LEU A 13 1.19 -12.56 -15.23
N CYS A 14 0.68 -11.38 -14.89
CA CYS A 14 -0.47 -11.18 -14.01
C CYS A 14 -1.64 -10.58 -14.82
N ASP A 15 -2.82 -10.53 -14.23
CA ASP A 15 -3.96 -9.78 -14.78
C ASP A 15 -3.75 -8.26 -14.53
N CYS A 16 -4.83 -7.49 -14.54
CA CYS A 16 -4.85 -6.08 -14.27
C CYS A 16 -4.51 -5.71 -12.83
N ASN A 17 -4.07 -4.47 -12.64
CA ASN A 17 -3.85 -3.89 -11.32
C ASN A 17 -5.17 -3.50 -10.65
N LEU A 18 -5.18 -3.28 -9.34
CA LEU A 18 -6.39 -2.95 -8.57
C LEU A 18 -7.08 -1.66 -9.05
N SER A 19 -6.34 -0.71 -9.64
CA SER A 19 -6.92 0.49 -10.24
C SER A 19 -7.72 0.12 -11.49
N ASP A 20 -7.11 -0.61 -12.41
CA ASP A 20 -7.73 -1.01 -13.67
C ASP A 20 -8.88 -1.99 -13.46
N LEU A 21 -8.73 -2.94 -12.53
CA LEU A 21 -9.75 -3.91 -12.16
C LEU A 21 -11.04 -3.21 -11.73
N ARG A 22 -10.92 -2.17 -10.91
CA ARG A 22 -12.06 -1.37 -10.46
C ARG A 22 -12.76 -0.65 -11.61
N PHE A 23 -12.02 -0.08 -12.57
CA PHE A 23 -12.63 0.59 -13.72
C PHE A 23 -13.24 -0.40 -14.72
N THR A 24 -12.55 -1.49 -15.01
CA THR A 24 -12.90 -2.43 -16.08
C THR A 24 -13.90 -3.50 -15.67
N ARG A 25 -13.86 -3.97 -14.42
CA ARG A 25 -14.73 -5.05 -13.91
C ARG A 25 -15.88 -4.52 -13.08
N LEU A 26 -15.67 -3.43 -12.34
CA LEU A 26 -16.66 -2.85 -11.43
C LEU A 26 -17.30 -1.57 -11.97
N ASN A 27 -17.01 -1.17 -13.20
CA ASN A 27 -17.50 0.08 -13.81
C ASN A 27 -17.26 1.33 -12.93
N GLY A 28 -16.15 1.33 -12.18
CA GLY A 28 -15.78 2.42 -11.26
C GLY A 28 -16.47 2.39 -9.89
N ALA A 29 -17.27 1.36 -9.58
CA ALA A 29 -17.85 1.17 -8.26
C ALA A 29 -16.78 0.90 -7.19
N ASP A 30 -17.16 1.07 -5.93
CA ASP A 30 -16.32 0.67 -4.80
C ASP A 30 -16.35 -0.84 -4.63
N PHE A 31 -15.26 -1.40 -4.08
CA PHE A 31 -15.20 -2.81 -3.74
C PHE A 31 -16.21 -3.14 -2.64
N SER A 32 -16.80 -4.32 -2.68
CA SER A 32 -17.56 -4.84 -1.55
C SER A 32 -16.67 -4.98 -0.32
N ARG A 33 -17.25 -4.96 0.88
CA ARG A 33 -16.47 -5.06 2.13
C ARG A 33 -15.60 -6.33 2.21
N PRO A 34 -16.09 -7.53 1.86
CA PRO A 34 -15.25 -8.74 1.83
C PRO A 34 -14.04 -8.58 0.91
N THR A 35 -14.27 -8.09 -0.31
CA THR A 35 -13.22 -7.86 -1.30
C THR A 35 -12.22 -6.80 -0.84
N ALA A 36 -12.71 -5.67 -0.32
CA ALA A 36 -11.87 -4.59 0.19
C ALA A 36 -11.00 -5.02 1.37
N LEU A 37 -11.54 -5.84 2.27
CA LEU A 37 -10.80 -6.38 3.42
C LEU A 37 -9.76 -7.41 2.98
N ASN A 38 -10.09 -8.25 1.99
CA ASN A 38 -9.15 -9.19 1.39
C ASN A 38 -7.98 -8.44 0.71
N ILE A 39 -8.27 -7.39 -0.07
CA ILE A 39 -7.25 -6.50 -0.65
C ILE A 39 -6.38 -5.89 0.45
N ALA A 40 -6.98 -5.33 1.50
CA ALA A 40 -6.25 -4.71 2.61
C ALA A 40 -5.27 -5.68 3.27
N SER A 41 -5.72 -6.91 3.55
CA SER A 41 -4.91 -7.96 4.16
C SER A 41 -3.73 -8.37 3.26
N GLN A 42 -3.99 -8.67 1.98
CA GLN A 42 -2.93 -9.11 1.06
C GLN A 42 -1.93 -8.01 0.73
N THR A 43 -2.39 -6.75 0.59
CA THR A 43 -1.48 -5.62 0.35
C THR A 43 -0.61 -5.33 1.56
N LEU A 44 -1.14 -5.46 2.79
CA LEU A 44 -0.36 -5.34 4.02
C LEU A 44 0.70 -6.45 4.12
N GLN A 45 0.32 -7.69 3.81
CA GLN A 45 1.24 -8.83 3.78
C GLN A 45 2.34 -8.64 2.73
N GLY A 46 1.99 -8.17 1.53
CA GLY A 46 2.97 -7.87 0.49
C GLY A 46 3.99 -6.82 0.95
N ILE A 47 3.55 -5.77 1.64
CA ILE A 47 4.45 -4.75 2.21
C ILE A 47 5.31 -5.34 3.32
N HIS A 48 4.74 -6.18 4.19
CA HIS A 48 5.49 -6.92 5.21
C HIS A 48 6.62 -7.72 4.57
N ASP A 49 6.35 -8.48 3.51
CA ASP A 49 7.33 -9.36 2.87
C ASP A 49 8.47 -8.56 2.22
N VAL A 50 8.17 -7.39 1.64
CA VAL A 50 9.19 -6.46 1.13
C VAL A 50 10.10 -5.96 2.26
N GLN A 51 9.51 -5.55 3.39
CA GLN A 51 10.26 -5.08 4.55
C GLN A 51 11.04 -6.17 5.27
N PHE A 52 10.50 -7.39 5.32
CA PHE A 52 11.17 -8.57 5.84
C PHE A 52 12.44 -8.87 5.03
N ASN A 53 12.42 -8.66 3.71
CA ASN A 53 13.58 -8.76 2.84
C ASN A 53 14.48 -7.52 2.83
N HIS A 54 14.32 -6.62 3.81
CA HIS A 54 15.15 -5.43 4.00
C HIS A 54 15.02 -4.33 2.95
N TYR A 55 13.92 -4.33 2.21
CA TYR A 55 13.56 -3.26 1.28
C TYR A 55 12.36 -2.48 1.80
N PHE A 56 12.15 -1.28 1.29
CA PHE A 56 10.84 -0.64 1.30
C PHE A 56 10.54 -0.11 -0.09
N HIS A 57 9.26 -0.09 -0.46
CA HIS A 57 8.80 0.02 -1.85
C HIS A 57 8.83 1.47 -2.37
N ARG A 58 8.43 2.45 -1.54
CA ARG A 58 8.34 3.90 -1.85
C ARG A 58 7.29 4.32 -2.89
N ASP A 59 6.47 3.39 -3.37
CA ASP A 59 5.38 3.65 -4.34
C ASP A 59 4.20 2.69 -4.11
N ILE A 60 3.67 2.71 -2.89
CA ILE A 60 2.49 1.91 -2.51
C ILE A 60 1.24 2.59 -3.07
N ARG A 61 0.61 1.95 -4.06
CA ARG A 61 -0.61 2.44 -4.74
C ARG A 61 -1.34 1.30 -5.44
N SER A 62 -2.63 1.47 -5.70
CA SER A 62 -3.48 0.48 -6.38
C SER A 62 -2.94 0.02 -7.74
N GLY A 63 -2.17 0.87 -8.45
CA GLY A 63 -1.55 0.53 -9.73
C GLY A 63 -0.37 -0.42 -9.66
N ASN A 64 0.24 -0.60 -8.49
CA ASN A 64 1.40 -1.50 -8.27
C ASN A 64 1.01 -2.80 -7.56
N PHE A 65 -0.29 -3.05 -7.39
CA PHE A 65 -0.81 -4.33 -6.91
C PHE A 65 -1.64 -4.96 -8.02
N VAL A 66 -1.28 -6.18 -8.44
CA VAL A 66 -1.89 -6.90 -9.56
C VAL A 66 -2.49 -8.22 -9.10
N VAL A 67 -3.60 -8.59 -9.72
CA VAL A 67 -4.25 -9.88 -9.46
C VAL A 67 -3.57 -10.98 -10.28
N GLY A 68 -3.40 -12.16 -9.70
CA GLY A 68 -2.87 -13.32 -10.42
C GLY A 68 -3.79 -13.79 -11.55
N LEU A 69 -3.26 -14.57 -12.49
CA LEU A 69 -4.03 -15.19 -13.56
C LEU A 69 -4.52 -16.59 -13.16
N ASN A 70 -5.58 -17.06 -13.82
CA ASN A 70 -6.09 -18.43 -13.73
C ASN A 70 -6.29 -18.84 -12.26
N ASP A 71 -5.70 -19.93 -11.80
CA ASP A 71 -5.85 -20.44 -10.43
C ASP A 71 -5.34 -19.49 -9.34
N HIS A 72 -4.57 -18.45 -9.71
CA HIS A 72 -4.04 -17.43 -8.80
C HIS A 72 -4.88 -16.13 -8.77
N HIS A 73 -6.08 -16.11 -9.34
CA HIS A 73 -6.97 -14.94 -9.37
C HIS A 73 -7.43 -14.43 -7.99
N HIS A 74 -7.19 -15.20 -6.93
CA HIS A 74 -7.42 -14.80 -5.54
C HIS A 74 -6.19 -14.16 -4.89
N ILE A 75 -5.03 -14.17 -5.56
CA ILE A 75 -3.75 -13.67 -5.03
C ILE A 75 -3.47 -12.28 -5.59
N ILE A 76 -3.04 -11.37 -4.72
CA ILE A 76 -2.60 -10.01 -5.07
C ILE A 76 -1.08 -9.92 -4.92
N TYR A 77 -0.39 -9.62 -6.02
CA TYR A 77 1.06 -9.46 -6.06
C TYR A 77 1.44 -7.98 -6.05
N ILE A 78 2.52 -7.65 -5.34
CA ILE A 78 3.18 -6.35 -5.45
C ILE A 78 4.18 -6.37 -6.61
N ILE A 79 4.16 -5.32 -7.43
CA ILE A 79 5.03 -5.18 -8.61
C ILE A 79 5.70 -3.81 -8.63
N ASN A 80 6.61 -3.61 -9.59
CA ASN A 80 7.26 -2.33 -9.87
C ASN A 80 8.20 -1.82 -8.74
N PHE A 81 9.23 -2.61 -8.46
CA PHE A 81 10.31 -2.29 -7.51
C PHE A 81 11.33 -1.26 -8.01
N SER A 82 11.04 -0.54 -9.09
CA SER A 82 11.97 0.44 -9.70
C SER A 82 12.34 1.59 -8.76
N LEU A 83 11.43 1.90 -7.84
CA LEU A 83 11.62 2.86 -6.77
C LEU A 83 11.94 2.20 -5.44
N SER A 84 12.18 0.90 -5.32
CA SER A 84 12.47 0.32 -4.00
C SER A 84 13.87 0.69 -3.48
N TYR A 85 14.07 0.58 -2.17
CA TYR A 85 15.33 0.91 -1.52
C TYR A 85 15.71 -0.12 -0.44
N GLU A 86 16.96 -0.60 -0.49
CA GLU A 86 17.53 -1.49 0.52
C GLU A 86 18.01 -0.67 1.72
N TYR A 87 17.39 -0.84 2.88
CA TYR A 87 17.80 -0.12 4.10
C TYR A 87 18.83 -0.88 4.93
N TYR A 88 19.00 -2.18 4.66
CA TYR A 88 20.00 -3.01 5.30
C TYR A 88 21.12 -3.34 4.32
N LYS A 89 22.11 -2.44 4.18
CA LYS A 89 23.33 -2.81 3.47
C LYS A 89 24.02 -3.95 4.22
N ARG A 90 24.21 -5.10 3.57
CA ARG A 90 25.24 -6.07 3.96
C ARG A 90 26.59 -5.36 3.85
N ALA A 91 27.11 -4.87 4.97
CA ALA A 91 28.46 -4.32 5.05
C ALA A 91 29.46 -5.43 4.67
N PHE A 92 29.78 -5.55 3.39
CA PHE A 92 30.92 -6.34 2.90
C PHE A 92 32.22 -5.59 3.20
N ARG A 93 32.50 -5.47 4.50
CA ARG A 93 33.79 -5.39 5.19
C ARG A 93 33.48 -5.18 6.67
N ILE A 94 32.81 -6.16 7.28
CA ILE A 94 32.86 -6.31 8.73
C ILE A 94 34.28 -6.80 9.04
N GLU A 95 35.12 -5.87 9.50
CA GLU A 95 36.21 -6.21 10.41
C GLU A 95 35.57 -7.05 11.54
N LYS A 96 35.99 -8.32 11.69
CA LYS A 96 35.36 -9.29 12.60
C LYS A 96 35.03 -8.64 13.94
N GLY A 97 33.73 -8.53 14.28
CA GLY A 97 33.28 -8.12 15.61
C GLY A 97 32.40 -6.87 15.70
N LYS A 98 32.06 -6.18 14.60
CA LYS A 98 31.08 -5.08 14.62
C LYS A 98 29.76 -5.48 13.94
N MET A 99 28.64 -5.33 14.65
CA MET A 99 27.31 -5.43 14.05
C MET A 99 27.16 -4.36 12.95
N PRO A 100 26.52 -4.67 11.81
CA PRO A 100 26.17 -3.65 10.81
C PRO A 100 25.27 -2.60 11.46
N THR A 101 25.72 -1.35 11.53
CA THR A 101 24.84 -0.21 11.76
C THR A 101 23.93 -0.08 10.55
N ALA A 102 22.60 -0.03 10.77
CA ALA A 102 21.63 0.26 9.72
C ALA A 102 22.14 1.44 8.89
N CYS A 103 22.36 1.22 7.60
CA CYS A 103 22.71 2.31 6.71
C CYS A 103 21.40 3.03 6.39
N ASP A 104 20.89 3.79 7.35
CA ASP A 104 19.95 4.87 7.12
C ASP A 104 20.69 5.98 6.37
N THR A 105 21.30 5.70 5.21
CA THR A 105 21.63 6.78 4.27
C THR A 105 20.34 7.05 3.54
N PRO A 106 19.57 8.05 3.97
CA PRO A 106 18.23 8.19 3.51
C PRO A 106 18.31 8.91 2.16
N ARG A 107 17.46 8.51 1.23
CA ARG A 107 17.41 9.16 -0.09
C ARG A 107 16.06 9.80 -0.24
N ILE A 108 16.08 11.10 -0.47
CA ILE A 108 14.91 11.84 -0.97
C ILE A 108 14.43 11.10 -2.22
N THR A 109 13.18 10.62 -2.20
CA THR A 109 12.58 10.05 -3.39
C THR A 109 12.45 11.16 -4.42
N PRO A 110 13.00 11.01 -5.64
CA PRO A 110 12.88 12.05 -6.64
C PRO A 110 11.40 12.29 -6.95
N LYS A 111 10.97 13.55 -6.90
CA LYS A 111 9.59 13.96 -7.27
C LYS A 111 9.44 13.88 -8.79
N LEU A 112 9.23 12.66 -9.28
CA LEU A 112 9.10 12.38 -10.71
C LEU A 112 7.65 12.60 -11.15
N PRO A 113 7.40 13.16 -12.35
CA PRO A 113 6.05 13.55 -12.79
C PRO A 113 5.08 12.37 -12.96
N TRP A 114 5.58 11.13 -13.04
CA TRP A 114 4.76 9.91 -13.10
C TRP A 114 4.41 9.32 -11.74
N ILE A 115 5.03 9.78 -10.65
CA ILE A 115 4.68 9.32 -9.30
C ILE A 115 3.36 9.96 -8.88
N SER A 116 2.39 9.13 -8.51
CA SER A 116 1.09 9.62 -8.07
C SER A 116 1.16 10.14 -6.63
N CYS A 117 1.01 11.45 -6.45
CA CYS A 117 0.96 12.06 -5.11
C CYS A 117 -0.24 11.61 -4.26
N ARG A 118 -1.21 10.90 -4.84
CA ARG A 118 -2.44 10.45 -4.16
C ARG A 118 -2.12 9.60 -2.94
N PHE A 119 -1.21 8.64 -3.08
CA PHE A 119 -0.88 7.71 -2.00
C PHE A 119 0.44 8.05 -1.30
N GLN A 120 1.23 9.00 -1.80
CA GLN A 120 2.51 9.34 -1.16
C GLN A 120 2.35 9.89 0.26
N SER A 121 3.23 9.47 1.17
CA SER A 121 3.25 9.92 2.57
C SER A 121 3.41 11.44 2.71
N ARG A 122 3.07 11.99 3.88
CA ARG A 122 3.29 13.42 4.17
C ARG A 122 4.76 13.84 4.06
N ALA A 123 5.71 12.96 4.40
CA ALA A 123 7.14 13.25 4.25
C ALA A 123 7.53 13.49 2.79
N PHE A 124 6.94 12.76 1.84
CA PHE A 124 7.19 12.95 0.40
C PHE A 124 6.84 14.37 -0.05
N HIS A 125 5.68 14.88 0.38
CA HIS A 125 5.25 16.23 0.03
C HIS A 125 6.22 17.29 0.56
N LEU A 126 6.74 17.08 1.77
CA LEU A 126 7.73 17.95 2.41
C LEU A 126 9.15 17.81 1.84
N GLY A 127 9.38 16.91 0.88
CA GLY A 127 10.73 16.62 0.38
C GLY A 127 11.65 16.01 1.44
N LYS A 128 11.07 15.43 2.48
CA LYS A 128 11.79 14.70 3.52
C LYS A 128 12.16 13.31 3.02
N GLU A 129 13.09 12.73 3.72
CA GLU A 129 13.56 11.38 3.50
C GLU A 129 12.44 10.35 3.75
N ILE A 130 12.31 9.38 2.85
CA ILE A 130 11.26 8.35 2.89
C ILE A 130 11.82 7.10 3.54
N HIS A 131 11.04 6.53 4.46
CA HIS A 131 11.39 5.41 5.33
C HIS A 131 10.32 4.31 5.24
N ARG A 132 10.56 3.17 5.88
CA ARG A 132 9.62 2.04 5.90
C ARG A 132 8.23 2.35 6.48
N LEU A 133 8.12 3.31 7.40
CA LEU A 133 6.82 3.78 7.90
C LEU A 133 6.04 4.55 6.82
N ASP A 134 6.71 5.20 5.88
CA ASP A 134 6.03 5.93 4.81
C ASP A 134 5.26 4.99 3.87
N ASP A 135 5.72 3.75 3.67
CA ASP A 135 4.96 2.72 2.95
C ASP A 135 3.63 2.38 3.67
N ILE A 136 3.63 2.40 5.01
CA ILE A 136 2.42 2.16 5.82
C ILE A 136 1.48 3.36 5.78
N GLU A 137 2.02 4.59 5.83
CA GLU A 137 1.20 5.77 5.62
C GLU A 137 0.51 5.74 4.24
N SER A 138 1.25 5.35 3.21
CA SER A 138 0.70 5.15 1.87
C SER A 138 -0.34 4.03 1.81
N TRP A 139 -0.10 2.93 2.54
CA TRP A 139 -1.06 1.83 2.67
C TRP A 139 -2.34 2.26 3.39
N LEU A 140 -2.29 3.11 4.41
CA LEU A 140 -3.50 3.65 5.07
C LEU A 140 -4.35 4.46 4.09
N PHE A 141 -3.72 5.23 3.19
CA PHE A 141 -4.46 5.92 2.13
C PHE A 141 -5.04 4.94 1.10
N LEU A 142 -4.30 3.89 0.74
CA LEU A 142 -4.78 2.83 -0.14
C LEU A 142 -5.96 2.07 0.48
N LEU A 143 -5.90 1.75 1.77
CA LEU A 143 -6.97 1.12 2.54
C LEU A 143 -8.26 1.92 2.44
N ILE A 144 -8.19 3.23 2.75
CA ILE A 144 -9.34 4.13 2.66
C ILE A 144 -9.90 4.19 1.23
N ASP A 145 -9.03 4.35 0.22
CA ASP A 145 -9.46 4.37 -1.19
C ASP A 145 -10.09 3.03 -1.63
N THR A 146 -9.64 1.92 -1.04
CA THR A 146 -10.15 0.58 -1.34
C THR A 146 -11.62 0.47 -0.92
N PHE A 147 -11.96 0.93 0.28
CA PHE A 147 -13.34 0.94 0.79
C PHE A 147 -14.20 2.07 0.20
N ASP A 148 -13.65 3.26 0.02
CA ASP A 148 -14.37 4.42 -0.52
C ASP A 148 -13.42 5.34 -1.31
N GLN A 149 -13.58 5.35 -2.64
CA GLN A 149 -12.76 6.18 -3.52
C GLN A 149 -12.91 7.68 -3.31
N LYS A 150 -14.03 8.11 -2.75
CA LYS A 150 -14.39 9.51 -2.52
C LYS A 150 -13.96 9.97 -1.14
N ALA A 151 -13.59 9.05 -0.25
CA ALA A 151 -13.14 9.35 1.10
C ALA A 151 -11.81 10.12 1.13
N LEU A 152 -10.95 10.00 0.11
CA LEU A 152 -9.70 10.79 0.03
C LEU A 152 -9.95 12.18 -0.58
N PRO A 153 -9.92 13.27 0.22
CA PRO A 153 -10.28 14.61 -0.27
C PRO A 153 -9.29 15.17 -1.30
N TRP A 154 -8.03 14.72 -1.29
CA TRP A 154 -6.97 15.20 -2.20
C TRP A 154 -6.92 14.49 -3.55
N LYS A 155 -7.88 13.59 -3.86
CA LYS A 155 -7.98 12.98 -5.20
C LYS A 155 -8.06 14.05 -6.31
N LYS A 156 -8.67 15.20 -6.01
CA LYS A 156 -8.82 16.35 -6.92
C LYS A 156 -7.95 17.55 -6.51
N ALA A 157 -6.92 17.34 -5.69
CA ALA A 157 -6.07 18.44 -5.25
C ALA A 157 -5.36 19.09 -6.46
N LYS A 158 -5.42 20.42 -6.53
CA LYS A 158 -4.87 21.20 -7.65
C LYS A 158 -3.34 21.33 -7.59
N CYS A 159 -2.75 21.14 -6.41
CA CYS A 159 -1.31 21.21 -6.20
C CYS A 159 -0.88 20.39 -4.99
N GLU A 160 0.43 20.17 -4.87
CA GLU A 160 1.06 19.36 -3.82
C GLU A 160 0.74 19.87 -2.41
N ARG A 161 0.82 21.19 -2.17
CA ARG A 161 0.52 21.80 -0.87
C ARG A 161 -0.89 21.50 -0.37
N ILE A 162 -1.90 21.60 -1.24
CA ILE A 162 -3.29 21.29 -0.88
C ILE A 162 -3.43 19.81 -0.55
N GLY A 163 -2.75 18.94 -1.31
CA GLY A 163 -2.73 17.51 -1.03
C GLY A 163 -2.13 17.19 0.35
N TYR A 164 -1.01 17.83 0.69
CA TYR A 164 -0.37 17.71 2.00
C TYR A 164 -1.29 18.17 3.15
N GLU A 165 -1.85 19.38 3.05
CA GLU A 165 -2.71 19.93 4.11
C GLU A 165 -3.93 19.07 4.39
N GLN A 166 -4.51 18.48 3.34
CA GLN A 166 -5.65 17.58 3.49
C GLN A 166 -5.25 16.23 4.11
N LYS A 167 -4.04 15.73 3.84
CA LYS A 167 -3.49 14.53 4.53
C LYS A 167 -3.30 14.80 6.02
N GLU A 168 -2.76 15.96 6.37
CA GLU A 168 -2.60 16.37 7.78
C GLU A 168 -3.95 16.43 8.50
N ARG A 169 -4.96 17.04 7.89
CA ARG A 169 -6.33 17.09 8.47
C ARG A 169 -6.91 15.70 8.69
N LEU A 170 -6.71 14.76 7.75
CA LEU A 170 -7.16 13.39 7.91
C LEU A 170 -6.52 12.73 9.15
N PHE A 171 -5.22 12.93 9.37
CA PHE A 171 -4.51 12.46 10.57
C PHE A 171 -4.95 13.17 11.87
N MET A 172 -5.56 14.36 11.78
CA MET A 172 -6.20 15.06 12.91
C MET A 172 -7.64 14.60 13.17
N GLY A 173 -8.16 13.64 12.39
CA GLY A 173 -9.50 13.09 12.55
C GLY A 173 -10.58 13.73 11.68
N ASP A 174 -10.21 14.57 10.71
CA ASP A 174 -11.12 15.17 9.72
C ASP A 174 -11.46 14.15 8.61
N TYR A 175 -12.24 13.15 9.00
CA TYR A 175 -12.71 12.08 8.12
C TYR A 175 -13.97 12.49 7.36
N ARG A 176 -14.09 12.04 6.10
CA ARG A 176 -15.35 12.14 5.35
C ARG A 176 -16.45 11.33 6.06
N GLU A 177 -17.66 11.88 6.08
CA GLU A 177 -18.84 11.20 6.63
C GLU A 177 -19.12 9.86 5.93
N SER A 178 -18.77 9.74 4.66
CA SER A 178 -18.93 8.52 3.86
C SER A 178 -18.12 7.33 4.39
N LEU A 179 -17.12 7.56 5.26
CA LEU A 179 -16.40 6.47 5.92
C LEU A 179 -17.27 5.71 6.92
N GLY A 180 -18.37 6.29 7.42
CA GLY A 180 -19.34 5.59 8.26
C GLY A 180 -18.68 4.78 9.40
N ASP A 181 -18.94 3.47 9.42
CA ASP A 181 -18.44 2.52 10.39
C ASP A 181 -16.98 2.09 10.18
N LEU A 182 -16.31 2.48 9.08
CA LEU A 182 -14.87 2.30 8.89
C LEU A 182 -14.06 3.31 9.73
N LYS A 183 -14.65 4.48 10.03
CA LYS A 183 -13.98 5.60 10.73
C LYS A 183 -13.27 5.19 12.04
N PRO A 184 -13.88 4.43 12.97
CA PRO A 184 -13.22 4.05 14.22
C PRO A 184 -11.92 3.25 14.01
N TYR A 185 -11.90 2.33 13.06
CA TYR A 185 -10.72 1.51 12.76
C TYR A 185 -9.59 2.33 12.15
N ILE A 186 -9.92 3.21 11.18
CA ILE A 186 -8.96 4.12 10.57
C ILE A 186 -8.36 5.06 11.61
N ASP A 187 -9.19 5.58 12.52
CA ASP A 187 -8.74 6.47 13.58
C ASP A 187 -7.76 5.81 14.54
N ILE A 188 -8.05 4.57 14.96
CA ILE A 188 -7.13 3.78 15.79
C ILE A 188 -5.82 3.50 15.03
N MET A 189 -5.90 3.09 13.76
CA MET A 189 -4.72 2.83 12.94
C MET A 189 -3.84 4.06 12.74
N MET A 190 -4.43 5.24 12.48
CA MET A 190 -3.71 6.49 12.27
C MET A 190 -3.07 7.01 13.56
N LYS A 191 -3.78 6.96 14.68
CA LYS A 191 -3.21 7.33 16.00
C LYS A 191 -2.04 6.43 16.37
N TYR A 192 -2.15 5.13 16.14
CA TYR A 192 -1.05 4.19 16.38
C TYR A 192 0.12 4.41 15.42
N PHE A 193 -0.15 4.75 14.15
CA PHE A 193 0.87 5.14 13.20
C PHE A 193 1.69 6.33 13.70
N GLU A 194 1.04 7.40 14.20
CA GLU A 194 1.74 8.56 14.77
C GLU A 194 2.58 8.19 15.98
N HIS A 195 2.06 7.31 16.85
CA HIS A 195 2.84 6.74 17.94
C HIS A 195 4.09 6.01 17.43
N CYS A 196 3.98 5.20 16.38
CA CYS A 196 5.11 4.53 15.77
C CYS A 196 6.14 5.50 15.18
N ARG A 197 5.67 6.56 14.51
CA ARG A 197 6.52 7.58 13.90
C ARG A 197 7.32 8.41 14.90
N ALA A 198 6.77 8.61 16.10
CA ALA A 198 7.45 9.32 17.18
C ALA A 198 8.57 8.49 17.86
N ARG A 199 8.61 7.16 17.66
CA ARG A 199 9.61 6.29 18.30
C ARG A 199 10.96 6.33 17.57
N PRO A 200 12.09 6.37 18.31
CA PRO A 200 13.42 6.17 17.72
C PRO A 200 13.49 4.84 16.97
N GLY A 201 14.02 4.87 15.75
CA GLY A 201 14.14 3.70 14.89
C GLY A 201 12.91 3.41 14.04
N GLY A 202 11.67 3.77 14.44
CA GLY A 202 10.49 3.73 13.55
C GLY A 202 10.18 2.37 12.90
N THR A 203 10.03 1.30 13.68
CA THR A 203 9.60 -0.02 13.18
C THR A 203 8.10 -0.08 12.91
N VAL A 204 7.72 -0.79 11.85
CA VAL A 204 6.32 -1.12 11.57
C VAL A 204 5.91 -2.31 12.45
N ASP A 205 4.73 -2.22 13.05
CA ASP A 205 4.09 -3.32 13.78
C ASP A 205 2.93 -3.85 12.91
N PHE A 206 3.28 -4.76 11.99
CA PHE A 206 2.31 -5.41 11.10
C PHE A 206 1.23 -6.19 11.85
N PRO A 207 1.54 -6.95 12.93
CA PRO A 207 0.52 -7.63 13.73
C PRO A 207 -0.58 -6.70 14.24
N PHE A 208 -0.25 -5.48 14.69
CA PHE A 208 -1.27 -4.52 15.11
C PHE A 208 -2.28 -4.21 13.99
N TYR A 209 -1.81 -3.89 12.78
CA TYR A 209 -2.69 -3.58 11.66
C TYR A 209 -3.49 -4.82 11.21
N GLY A 210 -2.84 -6.00 11.20
CA GLY A 210 -3.50 -7.28 10.92
C GLY A 210 -4.64 -7.57 11.88
N ASN A 211 -4.43 -7.41 13.20
CA ASN A 211 -5.44 -7.63 14.22
C ASN A 211 -6.66 -6.70 14.06
N ILE A 212 -6.45 -5.46 13.61
CA ILE A 212 -7.58 -4.55 13.33
C ILE A 212 -8.36 -5.03 12.10
N LEU A 213 -7.68 -5.49 11.04
CA LEU A 213 -8.38 -6.06 9.88
C LEU A 213 -9.18 -7.32 10.26
N GLU A 214 -8.64 -8.16 11.15
CA GLU A 214 -9.36 -9.32 11.70
C GLU A 214 -10.58 -8.89 12.54
N GLN A 215 -10.45 -7.86 13.37
CA GLN A 215 -11.57 -7.29 14.13
C GLN A 215 -12.65 -6.75 13.19
N MET A 216 -12.27 -6.04 12.12
CA MET A 216 -13.21 -5.58 11.08
C MET A 216 -13.94 -6.76 10.43
N ALA A 217 -13.24 -7.87 10.14
CA ALA A 217 -13.87 -9.08 9.60
C ALA A 217 -14.94 -9.63 10.55
N GLN A 218 -14.63 -9.72 11.84
CA GLN A 218 -15.53 -10.23 12.87
C GLN A 218 -16.77 -9.33 13.02
N ASP A 219 -16.58 -8.02 13.14
CA ASP A 219 -17.65 -7.05 13.34
C ASP A 219 -18.60 -6.98 12.14
N TRP A 220 -18.06 -7.11 10.93
CA TRP A 220 -18.84 -7.14 9.69
C TRP A 220 -19.30 -8.54 9.28
N LYS A 221 -19.01 -9.57 10.08
CA LYS A 221 -19.39 -10.98 9.83
C LYS A 221 -18.88 -11.50 8.47
N ILE A 222 -17.68 -11.09 8.08
CA ILE A 222 -17.00 -11.53 6.85
C ILE A 222 -16.24 -12.82 7.17
N THR A 223 -16.48 -13.85 6.38
CA THR A 223 -15.95 -15.20 6.61
C THR A 223 -14.67 -15.50 5.84
N GLY A 224 -14.33 -14.67 4.85
CA GLY A 224 -13.21 -14.89 3.92
C GLY A 224 -13.52 -15.93 2.83
N LYS A 225 -14.78 -16.40 2.76
CA LYS A 225 -15.26 -17.35 1.73
C LYS A 225 -16.15 -16.68 0.69
N GLU A 226 -16.46 -15.40 0.89
CA GLU A 226 -17.22 -14.61 -0.06
C GLU A 226 -16.44 -14.53 -1.39
N PRO A 227 -17.12 -14.63 -2.54
CA PRO A 227 -16.47 -14.45 -3.83
C PRO A 227 -15.92 -13.03 -3.94
N LEU A 228 -14.72 -12.88 -4.53
CA LEU A 228 -14.16 -11.57 -4.80
C LEU A 228 -14.94 -10.90 -5.94
N ASP A 229 -15.07 -9.57 -5.93
CA ASP A 229 -15.96 -8.86 -6.85
C ASP A 229 -15.59 -9.02 -8.34
N TRP A 230 -14.34 -9.42 -8.62
CA TRP A 230 -13.86 -9.69 -9.98
C TRP A 230 -13.94 -11.17 -10.39
N MET A 231 -14.30 -12.05 -9.46
CA MET A 231 -14.55 -13.45 -9.77
C MET A 231 -15.95 -13.59 -10.39
N PRO A 232 -16.10 -14.32 -11.49
CA PRO A 232 -17.43 -14.65 -12.00
C PRO A 232 -18.20 -15.47 -10.96
N ASP A 233 -19.52 -15.24 -10.87
CA ASP A 233 -20.39 -16.06 -10.03
C ASP A 233 -20.18 -17.54 -10.36
N SER A 234 -19.91 -18.35 -9.33
CA SER A 234 -19.73 -19.80 -9.43
C SER A 234 -20.97 -20.56 -9.93
N SER A 235 -22.06 -19.85 -10.24
CA SER A 235 -23.26 -20.35 -10.90
C SER A 235 -23.12 -20.51 -12.43
N GLY A 236 -22.06 -19.98 -13.05
CA GLY A 236 -21.87 -20.00 -14.52
C GLY A 236 -21.05 -21.16 -15.09
N TYR A 237 -20.28 -21.89 -14.28
CA TYR A 237 -19.47 -23.03 -14.74
C TYR A 237 -20.20 -24.37 -14.50
N ARG A 238 -21.40 -24.49 -15.06
CA ARG A 238 -21.96 -25.79 -15.43
C ARG A 238 -22.20 -25.76 -16.93
N ASN A 239 -21.29 -26.38 -17.68
CA ASN A 239 -21.53 -27.20 -18.87
C ASN A 239 -20.23 -27.92 -19.23
#